data_AF-A0A2H3BBQ5-F1
#
_entry.id   AF-A0A2H3BBQ5-F1
#
_cell.length_a   1.000
_cell.length_b   1.000
_cell.length_c   1.000
_cell.angle_alpha   90.00
_cell.angle_beta   90.00
_cell.angle_gamma   90.00
#
_symmetry.space_group_name_H-M   'P 1'
#
loop_
_entity.id
_entity.type
_entity.pdbx_description
1 polymer ?
#
loop_
_entity_poly.entity_id
_entity_poly.type
_entity_poly.pdbx_seq_one_letter_code
_entity_poly.pdbx_strand_id
1 'polypeptide(L)'
;MRVDSRNPYIFSKHITVKAAKARVTKDALFSRVENECGSIPPREGRCIYFGRIDLYLIAGCDSEVALDVNERTAAELQVVSNAVLRHILGVHENSTVAFLYSEMGITPLPYRRLLLALSYLKYLLFLPERHYASLALRASLLLTRNGAPSWFGDLLHVLQRLGETISVDDVFRLIDIVEVAAERSLANITDSSPKGCLLRGFYNDIPIPSPCGLVKFMAKSPKPAAYKNYLNLPVPAHRKAFTRLLTSAHTLRD
;
A
#
# COMPACT_ATOMS: atom_id res chain seq x y z
N MET A 1 -21.01 -9.40 -6.94
CA MET A 1 -19.80 -9.20 -7.81
C MET A 1 -20.28 -8.70 -9.17
N ARG A 2 -19.70 -7.64 -9.75
CA ARG A 2 -20.11 -7.11 -11.07
C ARG A 2 -19.00 -7.39 -12.07
N VAL A 3 -19.25 -8.30 -12.99
CA VAL A 3 -18.29 -8.82 -13.96
C VAL A 3 -18.72 -8.35 -15.35
N ASP A 4 -17.77 -7.95 -16.20
CA ASP A 4 -18.05 -7.59 -17.59
C ASP A 4 -17.15 -8.38 -18.54
N SER A 5 -17.73 -9.36 -19.22
CA SER A 5 -17.01 -10.20 -20.20
C SER A 5 -16.67 -9.47 -21.51
N ARG A 6 -17.19 -8.26 -21.73
CA ARG A 6 -16.88 -7.44 -22.91
C ARG A 6 -15.60 -6.62 -22.74
N ASN A 7 -15.12 -6.48 -21.51
CA ASN A 7 -13.87 -5.78 -21.22
C ASN A 7 -12.75 -6.81 -21.08
N PRO A 8 -11.57 -6.61 -21.71
CA PRO A 8 -10.38 -7.43 -21.46
C PRO A 8 -10.06 -7.58 -19.97
N TYR A 9 -10.41 -6.58 -19.17
CA TYR A 9 -10.31 -6.59 -17.71
C TYR A 9 -11.67 -6.81 -17.06
N ILE A 10 -11.94 -8.08 -16.78
CA ILE A 10 -13.24 -8.57 -16.35
C ILE A 10 -13.74 -7.96 -15.01
N PHE A 11 -12.80 -7.51 -14.17
CA PHE A 11 -13.07 -6.91 -12.84
C PHE A 11 -13.11 -5.37 -12.83
N SER A 12 -12.87 -4.72 -13.96
CA SER A 12 -12.81 -3.24 -14.05
C SER A 12 -14.03 -2.55 -13.40
N LYS A 13 -15.25 -2.97 -13.76
CA LYS A 13 -16.49 -2.43 -13.17
C LYS A 13 -16.62 -2.68 -11.67
N HIS A 14 -16.06 -3.79 -11.18
CA HIS A 14 -16.10 -4.09 -9.75
C HIS A 14 -15.17 -3.14 -8.98
N ILE A 15 -13.96 -2.95 -9.51
CA ILE A 15 -12.95 -2.05 -8.96
C ILE A 15 -13.47 -0.62 -8.91
N THR A 16 -14.10 -0.12 -9.99
CA THR A 16 -14.64 1.25 -10.01
C THR A 16 -15.74 1.46 -8.97
N VAL A 17 -16.65 0.49 -8.80
CA VAL A 17 -17.70 0.55 -7.76
C VAL A 17 -17.09 0.55 -6.35
N LYS A 18 -16.02 -0.21 -6.14
CA LYS A 18 -15.34 -0.29 -4.84
C LYS A 18 -14.52 0.96 -4.54
N ALA A 19 -13.84 1.52 -5.55
CA ALA A 19 -13.19 2.82 -5.46
C ALA A 19 -14.21 3.92 -5.11
N ALA A 20 -15.39 3.93 -5.75
CA ALA A 20 -16.45 4.88 -5.44
C ALA A 20 -16.95 4.74 -3.99
N LYS A 21 -17.20 3.50 -3.52
CA LYS A 21 -17.57 3.25 -2.11
C LYS A 21 -16.50 3.70 -1.13
N ALA A 22 -15.23 3.45 -1.45
CA ALA A 22 -14.09 3.89 -0.64
C ALA A 22 -14.03 5.43 -0.57
N ARG A 23 -14.27 6.14 -1.68
CA ARG A 23 -14.36 7.61 -1.70
C ARG A 23 -15.50 8.13 -0.84
N VAL A 24 -16.71 7.63 -1.04
CA VAL A 24 -17.88 8.04 -0.24
C VAL A 24 -17.66 7.79 1.25
N THR A 25 -17.09 6.64 1.60
CA THR A 25 -16.78 6.29 3.00
C THR A 25 -15.71 7.23 3.57
N LYS A 26 -14.64 7.50 2.81
CA LYS A 26 -13.61 8.46 3.17
C LYS A 26 -14.22 9.84 3.43
N ASP A 27 -15.00 10.36 2.49
CA ASP A 27 -15.55 11.72 2.56
C ASP A 27 -16.51 11.85 3.75
N ALA A 28 -17.37 10.86 3.98
CA ALA A 28 -18.27 10.83 5.14
C ALA A 28 -17.52 10.74 6.47
N LEU A 29 -16.46 9.94 6.56
CA LEU A 29 -15.66 9.80 7.78
C LEU A 29 -14.92 11.09 8.10
N PHE A 30 -14.17 11.65 7.15
CA PHE A 30 -13.37 12.83 7.40
C PHE A 30 -14.23 14.07 7.63
N SER A 31 -15.28 14.30 6.83
CA SER A 31 -16.18 15.44 7.06
C SER A 31 -16.82 15.40 8.45
N ARG A 32 -17.34 14.24 8.87
CA ARG A 32 -18.01 14.13 10.17
C ARG A 32 -17.02 14.23 11.34
N VAL A 33 -15.91 13.49 11.28
CA VAL A 33 -14.95 13.47 12.38
C VAL A 33 -14.23 14.81 12.52
N GLU A 34 -13.89 15.49 11.41
CA GLU A 34 -13.24 16.80 11.48
C GLU A 34 -14.18 17.89 11.97
N ASN A 35 -15.48 17.81 11.65
CA ASN A 35 -16.48 18.75 12.17
C ASN A 35 -16.70 18.59 13.68
N GLU A 36 -16.69 17.36 14.20
CA GLU A 36 -16.98 17.08 15.61
C GLU A 36 -15.72 17.14 16.51
N CYS A 37 -14.56 16.70 16.01
CA CYS A 37 -13.35 16.47 16.82
C CYS A 37 -12.11 17.24 16.32
N GLY A 38 -12.21 17.96 15.20
CA GLY A 38 -11.07 18.63 14.57
C GLY A 38 -10.09 17.66 13.89
N SER A 39 -8.83 18.06 13.76
CA SER A 39 -7.83 17.30 12.98
C SER A 39 -7.54 15.93 13.60
N ILE A 40 -7.80 14.88 12.83
CA ILE A 40 -7.53 13.48 13.23
C ILE A 40 -6.02 13.28 13.44
N PRO A 41 -5.58 12.66 14.55
CA PRO A 41 -4.18 12.30 14.72
C PRO A 41 -3.80 11.09 13.84
N PRO A 42 -2.56 11.00 13.33
CA PRO A 42 -2.21 10.00 12.31
C PRO A 42 -2.30 8.55 12.76
N ARG A 43 -2.15 8.27 14.06
CA ARG A 43 -2.28 6.90 14.58
C ARG A 43 -3.73 6.40 14.44
N GLU A 44 -4.69 7.21 14.87
CA GLU A 44 -6.12 6.93 14.75
C GLU A 44 -6.54 6.95 13.28
N GLY A 45 -6.03 7.91 12.50
CA GLY A 45 -6.22 7.96 11.05
C GLY A 45 -5.74 6.68 10.35
N ARG A 46 -4.59 6.13 10.77
CA ARG A 46 -4.08 4.83 10.30
C ARG A 46 -5.03 3.68 10.69
N CYS A 47 -5.54 3.66 11.92
CA CYS A 47 -6.52 2.66 12.34
C CYS A 47 -7.82 2.73 11.52
N ILE A 48 -8.33 3.94 11.26
CA ILE A 48 -9.52 4.16 10.42
C ILE A 48 -9.25 3.71 8.98
N TYR A 49 -8.07 4.04 8.45
CA TYR A 49 -7.65 3.60 7.12
C TYR A 49 -7.77 2.07 7.01
N PHE A 50 -7.08 1.31 7.87
CA PHE A 50 -7.12 -0.15 7.82
C PHE A 50 -8.51 -0.72 8.13
N GLY A 51 -9.22 -0.15 9.10
CA GLY A 51 -10.49 -0.70 9.57
C GLY A 51 -11.70 -0.41 8.68
N ARG A 52 -11.68 0.65 7.85
CA ARG A 52 -12.86 1.08 7.07
C ARG A 52 -12.60 1.26 5.59
N ILE A 53 -11.44 1.80 5.23
CA ILE A 53 -11.16 2.19 3.84
C ILE A 53 -10.42 1.07 3.13
N ASP A 54 -9.41 0.52 3.79
CA ASP A 54 -8.56 -0.53 3.25
C ASP A 54 -9.35 -1.80 2.95
N LEU A 55 -10.39 -2.07 3.74
CA LEU A 55 -11.38 -3.07 3.40
C LEU A 55 -11.86 -2.87 1.97
N TYR A 56 -12.28 -1.69 1.51
CA TYR A 56 -12.70 -1.53 0.11
C TYR A 56 -11.56 -1.61 -0.92
N LEU A 57 -10.33 -1.28 -0.53
CA LEU A 57 -9.16 -1.31 -1.42
C LEU A 57 -8.65 -2.74 -1.64
N ILE A 58 -8.73 -3.58 -0.61
CA ILE A 58 -8.39 -4.99 -0.63
C ILE A 58 -9.62 -5.83 -1.06
N ALA A 59 -10.77 -5.64 -0.41
CA ALA A 59 -12.07 -6.27 -0.73
C ALA A 59 -12.67 -5.79 -2.06
N GLY A 60 -12.09 -4.77 -2.70
CA GLY A 60 -12.29 -4.54 -4.12
C GLY A 60 -11.94 -5.78 -4.97
N CYS A 61 -11.22 -6.73 -4.37
CA CYS A 61 -10.81 -8.00 -4.93
C CYS A 61 -11.24 -9.21 -4.09
N ASP A 62 -12.32 -9.05 -3.31
CA ASP A 62 -13.06 -10.17 -2.70
C ASP A 62 -13.80 -11.03 -3.74
N SER A 63 -13.67 -10.71 -5.03
CA SER A 63 -13.64 -11.75 -6.06
C SER A 63 -12.25 -12.40 -6.06
N GLU A 64 -11.97 -13.14 -4.99
CA GLU A 64 -10.77 -13.93 -4.67
C GLU A 64 -9.54 -13.64 -5.54
N VAL A 65 -8.73 -12.68 -5.09
CA VAL A 65 -7.35 -12.47 -5.55
C VAL A 65 -7.25 -12.04 -7.02
N ALA A 66 -8.06 -11.05 -7.40
CA ALA A 66 -7.82 -10.37 -8.67
C ALA A 66 -6.48 -9.63 -8.62
N LEU A 67 -5.55 -10.09 -9.46
CA LEU A 67 -4.22 -9.54 -9.61
C LEU A 67 -4.25 -8.26 -10.43
N ASP A 68 -3.36 -7.33 -10.10
CA ASP A 68 -3.23 -6.06 -10.80
C ASP A 68 -2.43 -6.24 -12.10
N VAL A 69 -2.99 -7.00 -13.05
CA VAL A 69 -2.38 -7.26 -14.36
C VAL A 69 -2.12 -5.95 -15.10
N ASN A 70 -3.04 -4.99 -15.00
CA ASN A 70 -2.93 -3.65 -15.58
C ASN A 70 -2.79 -2.57 -14.50
N GLU A 71 -1.85 -1.63 -14.70
CA GLU A 71 -1.66 -0.48 -13.82
C GLU A 71 -2.88 0.44 -13.78
N ARG A 72 -3.59 0.59 -14.92
CA ARG A 72 -4.73 1.51 -15.03
C ARG A 72 -5.88 1.13 -14.11
N THR A 73 -6.15 -0.17 -13.94
CA THR A 73 -7.23 -0.64 -13.07
C THR A 73 -6.88 -0.45 -11.60
N ALA A 74 -5.62 -0.64 -11.22
CA ALA A 74 -5.16 -0.42 -9.85
C ALA A 74 -5.04 1.08 -9.50
N ALA A 75 -4.82 1.94 -10.50
CA ALA A 75 -4.63 3.37 -10.30
C ALA A 75 -5.81 4.03 -9.59
N GLU A 76 -7.06 3.67 -9.92
CA GLU A 76 -8.23 4.25 -9.26
C GLU A 76 -8.26 3.97 -7.75
N LEU A 77 -7.89 2.77 -7.33
CA LEU A 77 -7.81 2.41 -5.92
C LEU A 77 -6.65 3.13 -5.23
N GLN A 78 -5.50 3.22 -5.91
CA GLN A 78 -4.34 3.95 -5.41
C GLN A 78 -4.65 5.43 -5.21
N VAL A 79 -5.40 6.08 -6.11
CA VAL A 79 -5.82 7.47 -5.96
C VAL A 79 -6.60 7.67 -4.67
N VAL A 80 -7.55 6.77 -4.35
CA VAL A 80 -8.32 6.85 -3.10
C VAL A 80 -7.41 6.64 -1.89
N SER A 81 -6.54 5.62 -1.91
CA SER A 81 -5.56 5.38 -0.85
C SER A 81 -4.69 6.61 -0.59
N ASN A 82 -4.10 7.16 -1.65
CA ASN A 82 -3.21 8.32 -1.58
C ASN A 82 -3.96 9.54 -1.05
N ALA A 83 -5.20 9.79 -1.49
CA ALA A 83 -6.02 10.90 -0.98
C ALA A 83 -6.25 10.81 0.53
N VAL A 84 -6.51 9.61 1.05
CA VAL A 84 -6.68 9.38 2.49
C VAL A 84 -5.39 9.68 3.25
N LEU A 85 -4.27 9.10 2.80
CA LEU A 85 -2.98 9.28 3.46
C LEU A 85 -2.52 10.74 3.43
N ARG A 86 -2.72 11.43 2.30
CA ARG A 86 -2.46 12.87 2.17
C ARG A 86 -3.28 13.69 3.15
N HIS A 87 -4.56 13.35 3.29
CA HIS A 87 -5.45 14.06 4.19
C HIS A 87 -5.04 13.85 5.66
N ILE A 88 -4.72 12.62 6.08
CA ILE A 88 -4.23 12.30 7.44
C ILE A 88 -2.92 13.04 7.75
N LEU A 89 -1.97 13.03 6.81
CA LEU A 89 -0.66 13.68 6.95
C LEU A 89 -0.74 15.21 6.77
N GLY A 90 -1.83 15.71 6.20
CA GLY A 90 -2.02 17.13 5.88
C GLY A 90 -1.09 17.64 4.78
N VAL A 91 -0.67 16.80 3.83
CA VAL A 91 0.25 17.17 2.74
C VAL A 91 -0.49 17.44 1.42
N HIS A 92 0.15 18.20 0.52
CA HIS A 92 -0.44 18.58 -0.77
C HIS A 92 -0.54 17.40 -1.75
N GLU A 93 -1.39 17.53 -2.77
CA GLU A 93 -1.59 16.54 -3.84
C GLU A 93 -0.32 16.22 -4.63
N ASN A 94 0.59 17.20 -4.74
CA ASN A 94 1.88 17.09 -5.44
C ASN A 94 2.98 16.42 -4.60
N SER A 95 2.66 15.95 -3.38
CA SER A 95 3.60 15.21 -2.55
C SER A 95 3.88 13.83 -3.16
N THR A 96 5.15 13.43 -3.12
CA THR A 96 5.62 12.12 -3.62
C THR A 96 4.91 11.00 -2.88
N VAL A 97 4.25 10.12 -3.64
CA VAL A 97 3.40 9.05 -3.10
C VAL A 97 4.18 8.10 -2.17
N ALA A 98 5.45 7.80 -2.51
CA ALA A 98 6.30 6.94 -1.68
C ALA A 98 6.47 7.48 -0.25
N PHE A 99 6.51 8.81 -0.08
CA PHE A 99 6.66 9.43 1.24
C PHE A 99 5.43 9.17 2.10
N LEU A 100 4.23 9.17 1.52
CA LEU A 100 2.99 8.89 2.25
C LEU A 100 3.02 7.50 2.90
N TYR A 101 3.45 6.50 2.13
CA TYR A 101 3.54 5.10 2.55
C TYR A 101 4.69 4.89 3.54
N SER A 102 5.85 5.48 3.26
CA SER A 102 7.05 5.44 4.09
C SER A 102 6.80 6.04 5.49
N GLU A 103 6.19 7.22 5.55
CA GLU A 103 5.92 7.94 6.80
C GLU A 103 4.88 7.24 7.68
N MET A 104 3.82 6.71 7.06
CA MET A 104 2.75 6.01 7.77
C MET A 104 3.10 4.56 8.12
N GLY A 105 4.20 4.03 7.57
CA GLY A 105 4.57 2.63 7.67
C GLY A 105 3.51 1.71 7.07
N ILE A 106 2.99 2.07 5.90
CA ILE A 106 1.97 1.31 5.17
C ILE A 106 2.60 0.81 3.87
N THR A 107 2.54 -0.49 3.63
CA THR A 107 3.01 -1.07 2.38
C THR A 107 2.16 -0.56 1.21
N PRO A 108 2.75 -0.17 0.06
CA PRO A 108 1.97 0.34 -1.06
C PRO A 108 0.94 -0.68 -1.55
N LEU A 109 -0.20 -0.18 -2.02
CA LEU A 109 -1.36 -1.01 -2.34
C LEU A 109 -1.07 -2.17 -3.33
N PRO A 110 -0.29 -1.99 -4.41
CA PRO A 110 0.05 -3.09 -5.33
C PRO A 110 0.75 -4.27 -4.64
N TYR A 111 1.74 -3.96 -3.80
CA TYR A 111 2.47 -4.99 -3.04
C TYR A 111 1.56 -5.70 -2.05
N ARG A 112 0.68 -4.98 -1.35
CA ARG A 112 -0.26 -5.60 -0.40
C ARG A 112 -1.23 -6.57 -1.08
N ARG A 113 -1.73 -6.19 -2.26
CA ARG A 113 -2.64 -7.04 -3.05
C ARG A 113 -1.92 -8.27 -3.59
N LEU A 114 -0.65 -8.11 -4.01
CA LEU A 114 0.19 -9.24 -4.39
C LEU A 114 0.53 -10.17 -3.21
N LEU A 115 0.85 -9.62 -2.03
CA LEU A 115 1.10 -10.41 -0.82
C LEU A 115 -0.13 -11.22 -0.39
N LEU A 116 -1.32 -10.63 -0.49
CA LEU A 116 -2.56 -11.35 -0.28
C LEU A 116 -2.71 -12.48 -1.31
N ALA A 117 -2.31 -12.23 -2.56
CA ALA A 117 -2.38 -13.24 -3.59
C ALA A 117 -1.46 -14.44 -3.36
N LEU A 118 -0.23 -14.16 -2.96
CA LEU A 118 0.74 -15.18 -2.59
C LEU A 118 0.31 -15.93 -1.32
N SER A 119 -0.31 -15.24 -0.36
CA SER A 119 -0.87 -15.88 0.83
C SER A 119 -2.02 -16.82 0.49
N TYR A 120 -2.85 -16.46 -0.49
CA TYR A 120 -3.89 -17.36 -1.01
C TYR A 120 -3.30 -18.54 -1.78
N LEU A 121 -2.30 -18.32 -2.63
CA LEU A 121 -1.59 -19.42 -3.30
C LEU A 121 -1.02 -20.41 -2.28
N LYS A 122 -0.35 -19.90 -1.24
CA LYS A 122 0.13 -20.70 -0.11
C LYS A 122 -1.01 -21.55 0.47
N TYR A 123 -2.15 -20.93 0.78
CA TYR A 123 -3.32 -21.66 1.28
C TYR A 123 -3.77 -22.76 0.30
N LEU A 124 -3.86 -22.48 -1.00
CA LEU A 124 -4.25 -23.46 -2.02
C LEU A 124 -3.29 -24.66 -2.09
N LEU A 125 -1.99 -24.46 -1.87
CA LEU A 125 -1.00 -25.53 -1.87
C LEU A 125 -1.11 -26.46 -0.65
N PHE A 126 -1.60 -25.96 0.48
CA PHE A 126 -1.84 -26.75 1.69
C PHE A 126 -3.16 -27.51 1.67
N LEU A 127 -4.05 -27.23 0.71
CA LEU A 127 -5.35 -27.90 0.65
C LEU A 127 -5.24 -29.35 0.16
N PRO A 128 -6.11 -30.26 0.64
CA PRO A 128 -6.19 -31.62 0.14
C PRO A 128 -6.43 -31.64 -1.37
N GLU A 129 -5.83 -32.60 -2.07
CA GLU A 129 -5.90 -32.69 -3.54
C GLU A 129 -7.33 -32.78 -4.11
N ARG A 130 -8.25 -33.33 -3.31
CA ARG A 130 -9.66 -33.48 -3.69
C ARG A 130 -10.49 -32.21 -3.47
N HIS A 131 -9.91 -31.19 -2.85
CA HIS A 131 -10.61 -29.93 -2.60
C HIS A 131 -10.75 -29.15 -3.91
N TYR A 132 -11.94 -28.59 -4.18
CA TYR A 132 -12.24 -27.88 -5.44
C TYR A 132 -11.24 -26.77 -5.76
N ALA A 133 -10.82 -25.99 -4.76
CA ALA A 133 -9.84 -24.93 -4.95
C ALA A 133 -8.44 -25.46 -5.33
N SER A 134 -8.02 -26.62 -4.81
CA SER A 134 -6.76 -27.28 -5.20
C SER A 134 -6.84 -27.82 -6.64
N LEU A 135 -7.97 -28.42 -7.00
CA LEU A 135 -8.25 -28.84 -8.39
C LEU A 135 -8.27 -27.66 -9.35
N ALA A 136 -8.86 -26.53 -8.95
CA ALA A 136 -8.88 -25.30 -9.74
C ALA A 136 -7.47 -24.73 -9.94
N LEU A 137 -6.60 -24.76 -8.92
CA LEU A 137 -5.19 -24.38 -9.05
C LEU A 137 -4.46 -25.28 -10.05
N ARG A 138 -4.64 -26.61 -9.97
CA ARG A 138 -4.07 -27.57 -10.92
C ARG A 138 -4.54 -27.31 -12.36
N ALA A 139 -5.83 -27.03 -12.54
CA ALA A 139 -6.38 -26.64 -13.83
C ALA A 139 -5.77 -25.31 -14.33
N SER A 140 -5.62 -24.32 -13.46
CA SER A 140 -4.97 -23.05 -13.81
C SER A 140 -3.51 -23.24 -14.24
N LEU A 141 -2.75 -24.10 -13.55
CA LEU A 141 -1.38 -24.46 -13.91
C LEU A 141 -1.30 -25.13 -15.30
N LEU A 142 -2.23 -26.06 -15.59
CA LEU A 142 -2.31 -26.71 -16.90
C LEU A 142 -2.64 -25.70 -18.01
N LEU A 143 -3.59 -24.80 -17.77
CA LEU A 143 -3.94 -23.73 -18.71
C LEU A 143 -2.71 -22.84 -19.01
N THR A 144 -1.98 -22.42 -17.98
CA THR A 144 -0.75 -21.64 -18.16
C THR A 144 0.29 -22.37 -19.00
N ARG A 145 0.51 -23.67 -18.74
CA ARG A 145 1.45 -24.50 -19.52
C ARG A 145 1.05 -24.61 -20.99
N ASN A 146 -0.25 -24.60 -21.27
CA ASN A 146 -0.81 -24.64 -22.61
C ASN A 146 -0.90 -23.24 -23.27
N GLY A 147 -0.39 -22.18 -22.62
CA GLY A 147 -0.45 -20.81 -23.13
C GLY A 147 -1.84 -20.17 -23.06
N ALA A 148 -2.78 -20.78 -22.34
CA ALA A 148 -4.13 -20.26 -22.16
C ALA A 148 -4.19 -19.29 -20.96
N PRO A 149 -5.09 -18.27 -20.99
CA PRO A 149 -5.25 -17.33 -19.89
C PRO A 149 -5.73 -18.07 -18.62
N SER A 150 -5.08 -17.78 -17.50
CA SER A 150 -5.37 -18.42 -16.22
C SER A 150 -4.94 -17.51 -15.07
N TRP A 151 -5.55 -17.70 -13.90
CA TRP A 151 -5.21 -16.93 -12.70
C TRP A 151 -3.73 -17.08 -12.31
N PHE A 152 -3.16 -18.29 -12.41
CA PHE A 152 -1.74 -18.51 -12.17
C PHE A 152 -0.83 -17.87 -13.24
N GLY A 153 -1.30 -17.80 -14.49
CA GLY A 153 -0.62 -17.07 -15.56
C GLY A 153 -0.55 -15.57 -15.28
N ASP A 154 -1.65 -14.98 -14.81
CA ASP A 154 -1.70 -13.59 -14.36
C ASP A 154 -0.73 -13.34 -13.18
N LEU A 155 -0.60 -14.30 -12.26
CA LEU A 155 0.31 -14.22 -11.12
C LEU A 155 1.77 -14.17 -11.57
N LEU A 156 2.14 -15.06 -12.49
CA LEU A 156 3.46 -15.05 -13.12
C LEU A 156 3.72 -13.72 -13.82
N HIS A 157 2.74 -13.20 -14.56
CA HIS A 157 2.89 -11.93 -15.27
C HIS A 157 3.15 -10.75 -14.31
N VAL A 158 2.41 -10.66 -13.20
CA VAL A 158 2.62 -9.61 -12.20
C VAL A 158 3.99 -9.74 -11.52
N LEU A 159 4.45 -10.96 -11.25
CA LEU A 159 5.76 -11.20 -10.62
C LEU A 159 6.94 -10.97 -11.56
N GLN A 160 6.80 -11.31 -12.84
CA GLN A 160 7.79 -10.96 -13.86
C GLN A 160 8.00 -9.44 -13.97
N ARG A 161 6.93 -8.65 -13.81
CA ARG A 161 7.04 -7.18 -13.78
C ARG A 161 7.81 -6.65 -12.57
N LEU A 162 7.89 -7.42 -11.49
CA LEU A 162 8.73 -7.12 -10.33
C LEU A 162 10.16 -7.65 -10.50
N GLY A 163 10.45 -8.39 -11.57
CA GLY A 163 11.76 -8.99 -11.85
C GLY A 163 11.98 -10.35 -11.19
N GLU A 164 10.93 -10.97 -10.64
CA GLU A 164 11.04 -12.22 -9.87
C GLU A 164 10.42 -13.40 -10.62
N THR A 165 11.06 -14.57 -10.55
CA THR A 165 10.56 -15.82 -11.13
C THR A 165 9.93 -16.73 -10.06
N ILE A 166 8.79 -17.34 -10.37
CA ILE A 166 8.06 -18.18 -9.41
C ILE A 166 8.45 -19.64 -9.58
N SER A 167 8.92 -20.26 -8.50
CA SER A 167 8.75 -21.69 -8.26
C SER A 167 7.57 -21.89 -7.30
N VAL A 168 6.66 -22.81 -7.63
CA VAL A 168 5.45 -23.10 -6.85
C VAL A 168 5.80 -23.63 -5.45
N ASP A 169 6.96 -24.27 -5.29
CA ASP A 169 7.41 -24.83 -4.02
C ASP A 169 8.00 -23.75 -3.07
N ASP A 170 8.27 -22.54 -3.60
CA ASP A 170 8.98 -21.47 -2.89
C ASP A 170 8.12 -20.27 -2.52
N VAL A 171 6.80 -20.45 -2.42
CA VAL A 171 5.86 -19.35 -2.13
C VAL A 171 6.21 -18.61 -0.83
N PHE A 172 6.75 -19.30 0.18
CA PHE A 172 7.24 -18.67 1.40
C PHE A 172 8.36 -17.66 1.12
N ARG A 173 9.37 -18.06 0.33
CA ARG A 173 10.48 -17.18 -0.05
C ARG A 173 9.98 -16.01 -0.89
N LEU A 174 8.99 -16.24 -1.76
CA LEU A 174 8.40 -15.19 -2.58
C LEU A 174 7.66 -14.13 -1.76
N ILE A 175 6.95 -14.53 -0.69
CA ILE A 175 6.30 -13.57 0.22
C ILE A 175 7.36 -12.64 0.83
N ASP A 176 8.43 -13.22 1.39
CA ASP A 176 9.53 -12.44 2.00
C ASP A 176 10.21 -11.51 0.97
N ILE A 177 10.44 -12.01 -0.25
CA ILE A 177 11.02 -11.23 -1.36
C ILE A 177 10.13 -10.04 -1.71
N VAL A 178 8.81 -10.24 -1.82
CA VAL A 178 7.86 -9.17 -2.16
C VAL A 178 7.78 -8.13 -1.04
N GLU A 179 7.83 -8.54 0.23
CA GLU A 179 7.92 -7.60 1.36
C GLU A 179 9.17 -6.74 1.28
N VAL A 180 10.33 -7.36 1.08
CA VAL A 180 11.61 -6.64 0.91
C VAL A 180 11.60 -5.75 -0.33
N ALA A 181 11.01 -6.22 -1.44
CA ALA A 181 10.88 -5.43 -2.67
C ALA A 181 10.00 -4.20 -2.46
N ALA A 182 8.93 -4.30 -1.65
CA ALA A 182 8.09 -3.17 -1.30
C ALA A 182 8.86 -2.11 -0.49
N GLU A 183 9.64 -2.53 0.51
CA GLU A 183 10.48 -1.63 1.29
C GLU A 183 11.57 -0.99 0.42
N ARG A 184 12.25 -1.77 -0.43
CA ARG A 184 13.28 -1.30 -1.35
C ARG A 184 12.72 -0.31 -2.37
N SER A 185 11.50 -0.54 -2.87
CA SER A 185 10.82 0.38 -3.79
C SER A 185 10.61 1.77 -3.14
N LEU A 186 10.17 1.80 -1.88
CA LEU A 186 10.03 3.04 -1.12
C LEU A 186 11.37 3.73 -0.87
N ALA A 187 12.40 2.96 -0.49
CA ALA A 187 13.75 3.47 -0.28
C ALA A 187 14.33 4.07 -1.57
N ASN A 188 14.29 3.33 -2.68
CA ASN A 188 14.79 3.77 -3.98
C ASN A 188 14.13 5.08 -4.44
N ILE A 189 12.81 5.24 -4.27
CA ILE A 189 12.13 6.50 -4.62
C ILE A 189 12.55 7.62 -3.67
N THR A 190 12.74 7.33 -2.39
CA THR A 190 13.23 8.31 -1.41
C THR A 190 14.66 8.74 -1.71
N ASP A 191 15.50 7.83 -2.20
CA ASP A 191 16.90 8.09 -2.49
C ASP A 191 17.14 8.78 -3.83
N SER A 192 16.33 8.46 -4.83
CA SER A 192 16.39 9.08 -6.16
C SER A 192 15.66 10.43 -6.23
N SER A 193 14.67 10.67 -5.37
CA SER A 193 13.89 11.91 -5.43
C SER A 193 14.68 13.10 -4.86
N PRO A 194 14.68 14.26 -5.55
CA PRO A 194 15.24 15.49 -4.98
C PRO A 194 14.47 15.95 -3.74
N LYS A 195 13.14 15.74 -3.74
CA LYS A 195 12.24 16.01 -2.59
C LYS A 195 12.46 15.07 -1.41
N GLY A 196 13.28 14.04 -1.58
CA GLY A 196 13.63 13.08 -0.53
C GLY A 196 14.83 13.51 0.30
N CYS A 197 15.50 14.62 -0.01
CA CYS A 197 16.75 15.02 0.66
C CYS A 197 16.60 15.16 2.18
N LEU A 198 15.55 15.83 2.65
CA LEU A 198 15.28 16.01 4.07
C LEU A 198 14.84 14.70 4.74
N LEU A 199 14.08 13.85 4.04
CA LEU A 199 13.71 12.52 4.54
C LEU A 199 14.93 11.62 4.69
N ARG A 200 15.85 11.62 3.71
CA ARG A 200 17.12 10.89 3.77
C ARG A 200 17.94 11.34 4.97
N GLY A 201 18.12 12.66 5.13
CA GLY A 201 18.83 13.23 6.27
C GLY A 201 18.16 12.87 7.60
N PHE A 202 16.83 12.85 7.65
CA PHE A 202 16.09 12.44 8.85
C PHE A 202 16.25 10.95 9.16
N TYR A 203 16.39 10.09 8.14
CA TYR A 203 16.55 8.65 8.30
C TYR A 203 17.99 8.23 8.64
N ASN A 204 18.98 8.92 8.09
CA ASN A 204 20.39 8.52 8.11
C ASN A 204 21.29 9.44 8.97
N ASP A 205 20.97 10.74 9.05
CA ASP A 205 21.95 11.77 9.43
C ASP A 205 21.63 12.54 10.73
N ILE A 206 20.61 12.14 11.50
CA ILE A 206 20.37 12.73 12.83
C ILE A 206 20.98 11.83 13.91
N PRO A 207 22.24 12.07 14.32
CA PRO A 207 22.74 11.51 15.58
C PRO A 207 21.88 12.08 16.70
N ILE A 208 21.15 11.20 17.39
CA ILE A 208 20.25 11.57 18.49
C ILE A 208 21.12 12.14 19.61
N PRO A 209 21.05 13.45 19.93
CA PRO A 209 21.84 14.01 21.01
C PRO A 209 21.26 13.50 22.34
N SER A 210 22.01 12.69 23.06
CA SER A 210 21.75 12.46 24.49
C SER A 210 22.35 13.64 25.28
N PRO A 211 21.65 14.27 26.25
CA PRO A 211 20.40 13.86 26.88
C PRO A 211 19.27 14.90 26.67
N CYS A 212 18.64 14.94 25.51
CA CYS A 212 17.39 15.71 25.33
C CYS A 212 16.17 14.79 25.46
N GLY A 213 15.12 15.23 26.16
CA GLY A 213 13.89 14.44 26.41
C GLY A 213 13.14 13.93 25.17
N LEU A 214 13.56 14.34 23.96
CA LEU A 214 13.10 13.85 22.66
C LEU A 214 13.68 12.47 22.27
N VAL A 215 14.70 11.96 22.98
CA VAL A 215 15.28 10.63 22.77
C VAL A 215 14.20 9.54 22.72
N LYS A 216 13.14 9.64 23.53
CA LYS A 216 12.02 8.67 23.54
C LYS A 216 11.28 8.57 22.20
N PHE A 217 11.27 9.64 21.40
CA PHE A 217 10.61 9.67 20.09
C PHE A 217 11.57 9.32 18.94
N MET A 218 12.89 9.32 19.15
CA MET A 218 13.88 9.18 18.08
C MET A 218 14.86 8.01 18.29
N ALA A 219 14.70 7.19 19.34
CA ALA A 219 15.66 6.18 19.83
C ALA A 219 16.13 5.08 18.84
N LYS A 220 15.58 4.98 17.63
CA LYS A 220 16.03 4.04 16.58
C LYS A 220 15.99 4.75 15.24
N SER A 221 16.99 4.51 14.39
CA SER A 221 16.93 4.92 12.99
C SER A 221 15.61 4.40 12.40
N PRO A 222 14.72 5.30 11.95
CA PRO A 222 13.40 4.89 11.54
C PRO A 222 13.51 4.09 10.25
N LYS A 223 13.13 2.80 10.28
CA LYS A 223 13.05 1.99 9.05
C LYS A 223 12.26 2.75 7.99
N PRO A 224 12.67 2.73 6.71
CA PRO A 224 11.99 3.46 5.64
C PRO A 224 10.49 3.16 5.57
N ALA A 225 10.06 1.94 5.92
CA ALA A 225 8.65 1.53 5.92
C ALA A 225 8.03 1.40 7.33
N ALA A 226 8.48 2.18 8.32
CA ALA A 226 7.89 2.19 9.67
C ALA A 226 7.16 3.49 9.97
N TYR A 227 6.09 3.40 10.78
CA TYR A 227 5.36 4.57 11.26
C TYR A 227 6.28 5.47 12.07
N LYS A 228 6.33 6.75 11.72
CA LYS A 228 7.25 7.69 12.36
C LYS A 228 6.67 8.26 13.64
N ASN A 229 7.46 8.24 14.70
CA ASN A 229 7.05 8.69 16.03
C ASN A 229 6.71 10.19 16.08
N TYR A 230 7.32 11.02 15.24
CA TYR A 230 7.02 12.45 15.20
C TYR A 230 5.57 12.73 14.74
N LEU A 231 4.92 11.77 14.07
CA LEU A 231 3.49 11.86 13.74
C LEU A 231 2.59 11.88 14.98
N ASN A 232 3.11 11.52 16.16
CA ASN A 232 2.38 11.59 17.43
C ASN A 232 2.51 12.97 18.12
N LEU A 233 3.06 13.99 17.45
CA LEU A 233 3.10 15.34 17.99
C LEU A 233 1.68 15.83 18.35
N PRO A 234 1.48 16.35 19.57
CA PRO A 234 0.15 16.63 20.12
C PRO A 234 -0.53 17.79 19.40
N VAL A 235 0.23 18.81 18.99
CA VAL A 235 -0.29 19.98 18.29
C VAL A 235 -0.39 19.67 16.78
N PRO A 236 -1.61 19.61 16.20
CA PRO A 236 -1.79 19.23 14.80
C PRO A 236 -1.10 20.18 13.82
N ALA A 237 -1.05 21.48 14.13
CA ALA A 237 -0.39 22.48 13.28
C ALA A 237 1.12 22.20 13.15
N HIS A 238 1.81 21.93 14.28
CA HIS A 238 3.23 21.63 14.29
C HIS A 238 3.53 20.33 13.55
N ARG A 239 2.73 19.30 13.80
CA ARG A 239 2.83 18.01 13.10
C ARG A 239 2.72 18.19 11.58
N LYS A 240 1.66 18.84 11.11
CA LYS A 240 1.44 19.05 9.66
C LYS A 240 2.54 19.90 9.04
N ALA A 241 2.99 20.96 9.72
CA ALA A 241 4.10 21.80 9.26
C ALA A 241 5.40 20.99 9.13
N PHE A 242 5.71 20.16 10.12
CA PHE A 242 6.90 19.32 10.13
C PHE A 242 6.84 18.22 9.05
N THR A 243 5.69 17.53 8.90
CA THR A 243 5.50 16.56 7.80
C THR A 243 5.65 17.22 6.44
N ARG A 244 5.09 18.43 6.24
CA ARG A 244 5.24 19.18 4.98
C ARG A 244 6.69 19.58 4.70
N LEU A 245 7.43 19.99 5.73
CA LEU A 245 8.85 20.29 5.63
C LEU A 245 9.63 19.05 5.19
N LEU A 246 9.48 17.93 5.90
CA LEU A 246 10.19 16.70 5.58
C LEU A 246 9.89 16.18 4.17
N THR A 247 8.63 16.21 3.78
CA THR A 247 8.20 15.70 2.46
C THR A 247 8.41 16.70 1.31
N SER A 248 9.11 17.82 1.54
CA SER A 248 9.27 18.94 0.61
C SER A 248 7.95 19.41 -0.01
N ALA A 249 6.87 19.35 0.79
CA ALA A 249 5.53 19.82 0.47
C ALA A 249 5.21 21.16 1.16
N HIS A 250 6.24 21.89 1.58
CA HIS A 250 6.16 23.21 2.17
C HIS A 250 6.07 24.32 1.11
N THR A 251 5.61 25.50 1.55
CA THR A 251 5.54 26.71 0.71
C THR A 251 6.85 27.47 0.62
N LEU A 252 7.92 26.97 1.23
CA LEU A 252 9.26 27.55 1.09
C LEU A 252 9.71 27.29 -0.35
N ARG A 253 9.94 28.39 -1.10
CA ARG A 253 10.51 28.35 -2.45
C ARG A 253 11.96 27.89 -2.34
N ASP A 254 12.31 26.85 -3.08
CA ASP A 254 13.69 26.52 -3.43
C ASP A 254 14.28 27.60 -4.37
#